data_AF-A0A7W3Z5N3-F1
#
_entry.id   AF-A0A7W3Z5N3-F1
#
_cell.length_a   1.000
_cell.length_b   1.000
_cell.length_c   1.000
_cell.angle_alpha   90.00
_cell.angle_beta   90.00
_cell.angle_gamma   90.00
#
_symmetry.space_group_name_H-M   'P 1'
#
loop_
_entity.id
_entity.type
_entity.pdbx_description
1 polymer ?
#
loop_
_entity_poly.entity_id
_entity_poly.type
_entity_poly.pdbx_seq_one_letter_code
_entity_poly.pdbx_strand_id
1 'polypeptide(L)'
;MNKKDKGWVTDLVLVFPELPGILLFLLGFVLWYCSKRGYDWMYDTGGPGVFTNITWIKNVLGETVARRFNCFISWGIMIAGIAMIGLGVWLRLTISTSKE
;
A
#
# COMPACT_ATOMS: atom_id res chain seq x y z
N MET A 1 2.83 -26.71 -18.60
CA MET A 1 2.53 -25.47 -17.85
C MET A 1 2.77 -25.74 -16.38
N ASN A 2 3.85 -25.18 -15.82
CA ASN A 2 4.45 -25.57 -14.53
C ASN A 2 3.61 -25.05 -13.35
N LYS A 3 2.95 -25.94 -12.59
CA LYS A 3 2.09 -25.60 -11.43
C LYS A 3 2.84 -25.59 -10.08
N LYS A 4 4.17 -25.75 -10.06
CA LYS A 4 4.95 -25.96 -8.82
C LYS A 4 5.54 -24.71 -8.15
N ASP A 5 5.55 -23.54 -8.78
CA ASP A 5 6.43 -22.43 -8.32
C ASP A 5 5.79 -21.32 -7.48
N LYS A 6 4.62 -21.53 -6.85
CA LYS A 6 4.00 -20.49 -5.99
C LYS A 6 3.78 -20.88 -4.53
N GLY A 7 4.08 -22.13 -4.14
CA GLY A 7 3.91 -22.59 -2.75
C GLY A 7 4.75 -21.80 -1.74
N TRP A 8 5.96 -21.40 -2.13
CA TRP A 8 6.88 -20.64 -1.29
C TRP A 8 6.36 -19.26 -0.87
N VAL A 9 5.56 -18.58 -1.72
CA VAL A 9 4.98 -17.27 -1.39
C VAL A 9 3.94 -17.43 -0.28
N THR A 10 3.08 -18.45 -0.40
CA THR A 10 2.10 -18.80 0.62
C THR A 10 2.75 -19.23 1.93
N ASP A 11 3.81 -20.04 1.88
CA ASP A 11 4.57 -20.44 3.08
C ASP A 11 5.21 -19.22 3.77
N LEU A 12 5.75 -18.29 2.99
CA LEU A 12 6.39 -17.09 3.52
C LEU A 12 5.37 -16.13 4.17
N VAL A 13 4.16 -16.02 3.60
CA VAL A 13 3.04 -15.28 4.23
C VAL A 13 2.51 -16.00 5.47
N LEU A 14 2.57 -17.33 5.53
CA LEU A 14 2.19 -18.10 6.71
C LEU A 14 3.20 -17.93 7.86
N VAL A 15 4.50 -17.87 7.55
CA VAL A 15 5.56 -17.66 8.54
C VAL A 15 5.65 -16.19 8.97
N PHE A 16 5.38 -15.26 8.06
CA PHE A 16 5.38 -13.82 8.28
C PHE A 16 4.09 -13.16 7.75
N PRO A 17 2.98 -13.31 8.49
CA PRO A 17 1.70 -12.75 8.06
C PRO A 17 1.68 -11.22 8.08
N GLU A 18 2.64 -10.55 8.73
CA GLU A 18 2.74 -9.08 8.74
C GLU A 18 3.35 -8.50 7.46
N LEU A 19 4.11 -9.31 6.70
CA LEU A 19 4.95 -8.86 5.59
C LEU A 19 4.18 -8.13 4.48
N PRO A 20 2.98 -8.58 4.06
CA PRO A 20 2.14 -7.84 3.12
C PRO A 20 1.75 -6.45 3.64
N GLY A 21 1.51 -6.33 4.96
CA GLY A 21 1.17 -5.06 5.60
C GLY A 21 2.35 -4.09 5.65
N ILE A 22 3.55 -4.61 5.93
CA ILE A 22 4.80 -3.82 5.92
C ILE A 22 5.07 -3.29 4.50
N LEU A 23 4.93 -4.13 3.48
CA LEU A 23 5.09 -3.72 2.09
C LEU A 23 4.10 -2.63 1.68
N LEU A 24 2.83 -2.79 2.06
CA LEU A 24 1.79 -1.79 1.78
C LEU A 24 2.07 -0.46 2.49
N PHE A 25 2.53 -0.52 3.75
CA PHE A 25 2.92 0.67 4.50
C PHE A 25 4.10 1.41 3.85
N LEU A 26 5.16 0.69 3.47
CA LEU A 26 6.32 1.25 2.77
C LEU A 26 5.93 1.88 1.43
N LEU A 27 5.06 1.21 0.67
CA LEU A 27 4.51 1.75 -0.57
C LEU A 27 3.76 3.07 -0.31
N GLY A 28 2.87 3.10 0.68
CA GLY A 28 2.16 4.31 1.09
C GLY A 28 3.11 5.44 1.50
N PHE A 29 4.20 5.12 2.20
CA PHE A 29 5.21 6.10 2.60
C PHE A 29 5.98 6.68 1.42
N VAL A 30 6.38 5.85 0.45
CA VAL A 30 7.02 6.32 -0.79
C VAL A 30 6.09 7.24 -1.57
N LEU A 31 4.81 6.85 -1.71
CA LEU A 31 3.81 7.67 -2.39
C LEU A 31 3.58 8.99 -1.66
N TRP A 32 3.53 8.98 -0.33
CA TRP A 32 3.41 10.19 0.48
C TRP A 32 4.62 11.11 0.27
N TYR A 33 5.84 10.57 0.31
CA TYR A 33 7.07 11.32 0.07
C TYR A 33 7.08 11.96 -1.32
N CYS A 34 6.77 11.18 -2.35
CA CYS A 34 6.73 11.67 -3.72
C CYS A 34 5.63 12.73 -3.90
N SER A 35 4.48 12.58 -3.24
CA SER A 35 3.38 13.56 -3.27
C SER A 35 3.78 14.89 -2.63
N LYS A 36 4.52 14.81 -1.50
CA LYS A 36 5.06 15.97 -0.77
C LYS A 36 6.12 16.72 -1.60
N ARG A 37 7.01 15.99 -2.27
CA ARG A 37 8.02 16.53 -3.19
C ARG A 37 7.41 17.13 -4.46
N GLY A 38 6.23 16.67 -4.86
CA GLY A 38 5.52 17.18 -6.04
C GLY A 38 6.14 16.70 -7.35
N TYR A 39 6.53 15.43 -7.44
CA TYR A 39 7.06 14.89 -8.70
C TYR A 39 6.00 14.89 -9.81
N ASP A 40 6.36 15.42 -10.99
CA ASP A 40 5.44 15.61 -12.12
C ASP A 40 4.81 14.31 -12.63
N TRP A 41 5.56 13.21 -12.61
CA TRP A 41 5.04 11.89 -12.99
C TRP A 41 3.83 11.46 -12.14
N MET A 42 3.71 11.94 -10.90
CA MET A 42 2.55 11.62 -10.06
C MET A 42 1.24 12.30 -10.52
N TYR A 43 1.32 13.24 -11.45
CA TYR A 43 0.17 14.01 -11.93
C TYR A 43 -0.05 13.83 -13.43
N ASP A 44 1.04 13.64 -14.18
CA ASP A 44 1.00 13.56 -15.64
C ASP A 44 0.78 12.14 -16.17
N THR A 45 1.20 11.10 -15.42
CA THR A 45 0.96 9.69 -15.82
C THR A 45 -0.19 9.05 -15.05
N GLY A 46 -1.06 9.84 -14.43
CA GLY A 46 -2.17 9.34 -13.61
C GLY A 46 -1.79 8.97 -12.17
N GLY A 47 -0.59 9.34 -11.69
CA GLY A 47 -0.17 9.12 -10.31
C GLY A 47 0.09 7.67 -9.95
N PRO A 48 0.04 7.30 -8.65
CA PRO A 48 -0.34 5.94 -8.28
C PRO A 48 -1.75 5.69 -8.83
N GLY A 49 -1.84 5.44 -10.14
CA GLY A 49 -3.04 5.36 -10.95
C GLY A 49 -3.86 4.11 -10.68
N VAL A 50 -3.73 3.56 -9.48
CA VAL A 50 -4.48 2.39 -9.02
C VAL A 50 -5.86 2.81 -8.50
N PHE A 51 -6.06 4.06 -8.05
CA PHE A 51 -7.29 4.44 -7.34
C PHE A 51 -8.08 5.62 -7.92
N THR A 52 -7.49 6.55 -8.68
CA THR A 52 -8.24 7.71 -9.19
C THR A 52 -7.54 8.39 -10.36
N ASN A 53 -8.29 8.97 -11.30
CA ASN A 53 -7.74 9.74 -12.42
C ASN A 53 -7.26 11.12 -11.94
N ILE A 54 -6.05 11.16 -11.39
CA ILE A 54 -5.43 12.36 -10.80
C ILE A 54 -5.20 13.44 -11.87
N THR A 55 -4.98 13.05 -13.12
CA THR A 55 -4.84 13.97 -14.25
C THR A 55 -6.13 14.74 -14.52
N TRP A 56 -7.30 14.09 -14.40
CA TRP A 56 -8.59 14.77 -14.47
C TRP A 56 -8.78 15.75 -13.30
N ILE A 57 -8.42 15.34 -12.07
CA ILE A 57 -8.51 16.21 -10.88
C ILE A 57 -7.61 17.45 -11.05
N LYS A 58 -6.37 17.27 -11.55
CA LYS A 58 -5.46 18.37 -11.87
C LYS A 58 -6.09 19.34 -12.87
N ASN A 59 -6.70 18.83 -13.94
CA ASN A 59 -7.28 19.65 -15.00
C ASN A 59 -8.56 20.39 -14.57
N VAL A 60 -9.35 19.84 -13.65
CA VAL A 60 -10.63 20.43 -13.22
C VAL A 60 -10.51 21.27 -11.95
N LEU A 61 -9.74 20.80 -10.97
CA LEU A 61 -9.65 21.39 -9.62
C LEU A 61 -8.29 22.03 -9.34
N GLY A 62 -7.34 21.92 -10.27
CA GLY A 62 -6.00 22.46 -10.14
C GLY A 62 -5.01 21.54 -9.43
N GLU A 63 -3.72 21.81 -9.64
CA GLU A 63 -2.62 20.97 -9.17
C GLU A 63 -2.52 20.90 -7.63
N THR A 64 -2.83 22.00 -6.94
CA THR A 64 -2.80 22.06 -5.48
C THR A 64 -3.79 21.09 -4.84
N VAL A 65 -4.98 20.94 -5.43
CA VAL A 65 -6.01 20.02 -4.94
C VAL A 65 -5.61 18.57 -5.24
N ALA A 66 -5.10 18.30 -6.45
CA ALA A 66 -4.58 16.99 -6.83
C ALA A 66 -3.46 16.51 -5.88
N ARG A 67 -2.53 17.41 -5.51
CA ARG A 67 -1.45 17.12 -4.55
C ARG A 67 -1.97 16.75 -3.17
N ARG A 68 -2.96 17.50 -2.65
CA ARG A 68 -3.58 17.19 -1.35
C ARG A 68 -4.29 15.84 -1.39
N PHE A 69 -4.97 15.54 -2.49
CA PHE A 69 -5.67 14.27 -2.67
C PHE A 69 -4.70 13.09 -2.71
N ASN A 70 -3.57 13.20 -3.41
CA ASN A 70 -2.52 12.17 -3.42
C ASN A 70 -1.91 11.94 -2.04
N CYS A 71 -1.67 13.01 -1.28
CA CYS A 71 -1.28 12.88 0.12
C CYS A 71 -2.32 12.09 0.92
N PHE A 72 -3.60 12.41 0.78
CA PHE A 72 -4.68 11.73 1.51
C PHE A 72 -4.79 10.24 1.14
N ILE A 73 -4.69 9.91 -0.15
CA ILE A 73 -4.65 8.51 -0.61
C ILE A 73 -3.45 7.78 -0.01
N SER A 74 -2.27 8.41 -0.03
CA SER A 74 -1.05 7.82 0.54
C SER A 74 -1.21 7.53 2.04
N TRP A 75 -1.86 8.43 2.78
CA TRP A 75 -2.25 8.20 4.17
C TRP A 75 -3.21 7.03 4.32
N GLY A 76 -4.22 6.92 3.46
CA GLY A 76 -5.14 5.77 3.43
C GLY A 76 -4.40 4.44 3.24
N ILE A 77 -3.44 4.39 2.32
CA ILE A 77 -2.61 3.21 2.06
C ILE A 77 -1.75 2.87 3.29
N MET A 78 -1.13 3.86 3.93
CA MET A 78 -0.35 3.65 5.15
C MET A 78 -1.22 3.08 6.29
N ILE A 79 -2.42 3.62 6.50
CA ILE A 79 -3.36 3.13 7.52
C ILE A 79 -3.79 1.69 7.22
N ALA A 80 -4.12 1.37 5.96
CA ALA A 80 -4.43 0.01 5.54
C ALA A 80 -3.25 -0.94 5.78
N GLY A 81 -2.02 -0.50 5.52
CA GLY A 81 -0.80 -1.24 5.83
C GLY A 81 -0.68 -1.56 7.32
N ILE A 82 -0.86 -0.56 8.19
CA ILE A 82 -0.85 -0.74 9.66
C ILE A 82 -1.92 -1.73 10.11
N ALA A 83 -3.15 -1.62 9.58
CA ALA A 83 -4.23 -2.54 9.90
C ALA A 83 -3.88 -3.99 9.53
N MET A 84 -3.30 -4.21 8.34
CA MET A 84 -2.85 -5.55 7.93
C MET A 84 -1.68 -6.07 8.77
N ILE A 85 -0.76 -5.21 9.20
CA ILE A 85 0.31 -5.59 10.14
C ILE A 85 -0.32 -6.07 11.45
N GLY A 86 -1.30 -5.32 11.99
CA GLY A 86 -2.02 -5.69 13.21
C GLY A 86 -2.73 -7.04 13.08
N LEU A 87 -3.42 -7.28 11.96
CA LEU A 87 -4.05 -8.57 11.65
C LEU A 87 -3.02 -9.70 11.55
N GLY A 88 -1.85 -9.43 10.94
CA GLY A 88 -0.77 -10.41 10.84
C GLY A 88 -0.19 -10.79 12.20
N VAL A 89 0.09 -9.79 13.05
CA VAL A 89 0.56 -10.02 14.43
C VAL A 89 -0.48 -10.82 15.22
N TRP A 90 -1.76 -10.45 15.11
CA TRP A 90 -2.86 -11.17 15.75
C TRP A 90 -2.90 -12.64 15.32
N LEU A 91 -2.80 -12.91 14.01
CA LEU A 91 -2.75 -14.26 13.45
C LEU A 91 -1.57 -15.06 14.01
N ARG A 92 -0.37 -14.46 14.06
CA ARG A 92 0.84 -15.09 14.63
C ARG A 92 0.64 -15.47 16.10
N LEU A 93 0.06 -14.57 16.89
CA LEU A 93 -0.22 -14.82 18.31
C LEU A 93 -1.23 -15.96 18.47
N THR A 94 -2.35 -15.90 17.73
CA THR A 94 -3.42 -16.92 17.78
C THR A 94 -2.90 -18.32 17.44
N ILE A 95 -2.05 -18.43 16.41
CA ILE A 95 -1.43 -19.71 16.01
C ILE A 95 -0.48 -20.23 17.10
N SER A 96 0.21 -19.34 17.80
CA SER A 96 1.15 -19.71 18.86
C SER A 96 0.42 -20.22 20.10
N THR A 97 -0.68 -19.57 20.51
CA THR A 97 -1.50 -19.99 21.66
C THR A 97 -2.26 -21.29 21.40
N SER A 98 -2.63 -21.57 20.14
CA SER A 98 -3.30 -22.81 19.73
C SER A 98 -2.41 -24.06 19.78
N LYS A 99 -1.09 -23.91 19.87
CA LYS A 99 -0.12 -25.01 19.86
C LYS A 99 0.33 -25.43 21.27
N GLU A 100 -0.08 -24.69 22.31
CA GLU A 100 0.01 -25.09 23.72
C GLU A 100 -1.21 -25.92 24.12
#